data_AF-A0A2E3UI55-F1
#
_entry.id   AF-A0A2E3UI55-F1
#
_cell.length_a   1.000
_cell.length_b   1.000
_cell.length_c   1.000
_cell.angle_alpha   90.00
_cell.angle_beta   90.00
_cell.angle_gamma   90.00
#
_symmetry.space_group_name_H-M   'P 1'
#
loop_
_entity.id
_entity.type
_entity.pdbx_description
1 polymer ?
#
loop_
_entity_poly.entity_id
_entity_poly.type
_entity_poly.pdbx_seq_one_letter_code
_entity_poly.pdbx_strand_id
1 'polypeptide(L)' 'MNPRWFLRMARWARNPPGEKRVKLVLGVIALCLALLAVERFVGWPDWLTVNGTPDGRLVK' A
#
# COMPACT_ATOMS: atom_id res chain seq x y z
N MET A 1 14.00 17.26 -11.16
CA MET A 1 14.23 16.25 -10.11
C MET A 1 14.87 16.92 -8.91
N ASN A 2 14.39 16.68 -7.69
CA ASN A 2 14.83 17.47 -6.53
C ASN A 2 15.87 16.70 -5.70
N PRO A 3 17.16 17.10 -5.66
CA PRO A 3 18.24 16.37 -4.99
C PRO A 3 18.02 16.18 -3.48
N ARG A 4 17.10 16.97 -2.89
CA ARG A 4 16.63 16.81 -1.51
C ARG A 4 16.07 15.41 -1.22
N TRP A 5 15.44 14.76 -2.21
CA TRP A 5 14.94 13.39 -2.05
C TRP A 5 16.07 12.37 -1.87
N PHE A 6 17.16 12.53 -2.62
CA PHE A 6 18.33 11.64 -2.52
C PHE A 6 19.01 11.78 -1.15
N LEU A 7 19.17 13.03 -0.68
CA LEU A 7 19.70 13.30 0.66
C LEU A 7 18.82 12.71 1.77
N ARG A 8 17.49 12.74 1.60
CA ARG A 8 16.54 12.16 2.55
C ARG A 8 16.64 10.63 2.61
N MET A 9 16.78 9.97 1.44
CA MET A 9 17.00 8.52 1.37
C MET A 9 18.34 8.10 1.97
N ALA A 10 19.42 8.84 1.68
CA ALA A 10 20.73 8.61 2.27
C ALA A 10 20.71 8.78 3.79
N ARG A 11 19.93 9.74 4.32
CA ARG A 11 19.75 9.92 5.76
C ARG A 11 18.97 8.76 6.39
N TRP A 12 17.94 8.24 5.73
CA TRP A 12 17.23 7.05 6.19
C TRP A 12 18.12 5.81 6.28
N ALA A 13 19.03 5.61 5.30
CA ALA A 13 19.97 4.49 5.32
C ALA A 13 20.98 4.57 6.49
N ARG A 14 21.40 5.79 6.87
CA ARG A 14 22.39 6.02 7.94
C ARG A 14 21.79 6.19 9.33
N ASN A 15 20.58 6.72 9.40
CA ASN A 15 19.86 7.03 10.64
C ASN A 15 18.37 6.75 10.40
N PRO A 16 17.95 5.47 10.50
CA PRO A 16 16.57 5.11 10.23
C PRO A 16 15.65 5.82 11.24
N PRO A 17 14.46 6.25 10.80
CA PRO A 17 13.43 6.70 11.73
C PRO A 17 13.14 5.59 12.75
N GLY A 18 12.83 5.98 13.99
CA GLY A 18 12.77 5.05 15.12
C GLY A 18 12.05 3.73 14.84
N GLU A 19 12.59 2.63 15.38
CA GLU A 19 12.21 1.25 15.07
C GLU A 19 10.70 0.97 15.14
N LYS A 20 9.98 1.67 16.02
CA LYS A 20 8.52 1.57 16.16
C LYS A 20 7.78 1.93 14.86
N ARG A 21 8.20 3.01 14.17
CA ARG A 21 7.59 3.42 12.89
C ARG A 21 7.91 2.43 11.78
N VAL A 22 9.15 1.94 11.73
CA VAL A 22 9.57 0.96 10.72
C VAL A 22 8.76 -0.32 10.87
N LYS A 23 8.65 -0.86 12.09
CA LYS A 23 7.85 -2.07 12.38
C LYS A 23 6.37 -1.89 12.04
N LEU A 24 5.79 -0.73 12.35
CA LEU A 24 4.41 -0.41 11.98
C LEU A 24 4.22 -0.46 10.46
N VAL A 25 5.06 0.26 9.70
CA VAL A 25 4.95 0.32 8.24
C VAL A 25 5.18 -1.07 7.61
N LEU A 26 6.18 -1.80 8.10
CA LEU A 26 6.50 -3.14 7.62
C LEU A 26 5.35 -4.13 7.91
N GLY A 27 4.71 -4.01 9.08
CA GLY A 27 3.51 -4.78 9.42
C GLY A 27 2.31 -4.46 8.54
N VAL A 28 2.07 -3.17 8.24
CA VAL A 28 1.01 -2.75 7.30
C VAL A 28 1.27 -3.28 5.89
N ILE A 29 2.51 -3.19 5.40
CA ILE A 29 2.89 -3.73 4.09
C ILE A 29 2.68 -5.24 4.06
N ALA A 30 3.11 -5.96 5.09
CA ALA A 30 2.91 -7.40 5.20
C ALA A 30 1.42 -7.77 5.20
N LEU A 31 0.57 -6.99 5.89
CA LEU A 31 -0.88 -7.19 5.87
C LEU A 31 -1.47 -6.97 4.48
N CYS A 32 -1.08 -5.90 3.78
CA CYS A 32 -1.53 -5.65 2.40
C CYS A 32 -1.10 -6.76 1.45
N LEU A 33 0.15 -7.21 1.54
CA LEU A 33 0.66 -8.32 0.72
C LEU A 33 -0.03 -9.64 1.03
N ALA A 34 -0.31 -9.91 2.31
CA ALA A 34 -1.07 -11.09 2.70
C ALA A 34 -2.50 -11.05 2.12
N LEU A 35 -3.17 -9.89 2.19
CA LEU A 35 -4.49 -9.69 1.60
C LEU A 35 -4.47 -9.94 0.08
N LEU A 36 -3.47 -9.39 -0.60
CA LEU A 36 -3.31 -9.50 -2.05
C LEU A 36 -2.93 -10.93 -2.49
N ALA A 37 -2.13 -11.63 -1.68
CA ALA A 37 -1.86 -13.04 -1.87
C ALA A 37 -3.15 -13.86 -1.72
N VAL A 38 -3.93 -13.62 -0.67
CA VAL A 38 -5.23 -14.28 -0.46
C VAL A 38 -6.18 -14.01 -1.64
N GLU A 39 -6.25 -12.76 -2.11
CA GLU A 39 -7.01 -12.37 -3.29
C GLU A 39 -6.59 -13.15 -4.54
N ARG A 40 -5.28 -13.31 -4.75
CA ARG A 40 -4.77 -13.92 -5.97
C ARG A 40 -4.81 -15.46 -5.97
N PHE A 41 -4.72 -16.09 -4.80
CA PHE A 41 -4.73 -17.55 -4.67
C PHE A 41 -6.12 -18.14 -4.44
N VAL A 42 -7.02 -17.45 -3.72
CA VAL A 42 -8.37 -17.96 -3.41
C VAL A 42 -9.41 -17.46 -4.42
N GLY A 43 -9.16 -16.32 -5.07
CA GLY A 43 -10.16 -15.62 -5.87
C GLY A 43 -11.17 -14.91 -4.98
N TRP A 44 -11.63 -13.72 -5.41
CA TRP A 44 -12.64 -12.98 -4.64
C TRP A 44 -14.02 -13.59 -4.89
N PRO A 45 -14.74 -13.95 -3.83
CA PRO A 45 -16.07 -14.51 -3.99
C PRO A 45 -17.07 -13.41 -4.40
N ASP A 46 -18.09 -13.77 -5.18
CA ASP A 46 -19.04 -12.81 -5.81
C ASP A 46 -19.72 -11.81 -4.86
N TRP A 47 -19.75 -12.09 -3.56
CA TRP A 47 -20.30 -11.21 -2.52
C TRP A 47 -19.35 -10.07 -2.09
N LEU A 48 -18.07 -10.17 -2.42
CA LEU A 48 -17.03 -9.15 -2.20
C LEU A 48 -16.68 -8.40 -3.49
N THR A 49 -17.13 -8.91 -4.65
CA THR A 49 -17.01 -8.24 -5.94
C THR A 49 -17.94 -7.01 -5.97
N VAL A 50 -17.35 -5.82 -6.16
CA VAL A 50 -18.14 -4.58 -6.31
C VAL A 50 -18.94 -4.67 -7.60
N ASN A 51 -20.26 -4.87 -7.50
CA ASN A 51 -21.21 -4.90 -8.63
C ASN A 51 -21.47 -3.52 -9.28
N GLY A 52 -20.70 -2.50 -8.89
CA GLY A 52 -20.84 -1.15 -9.41
C GLY A 52 -19.96 -0.94 -10.64
N THR A 53 -20.57 -0.81 -11.81
CA THR A 53 -19.96 -0.20 -12.99
C THR A 53 -19.18 1.05 -12.56
N PRO A 54 -17.87 1.16 -12.82
CA PRO A 54 -17.14 2.41 -12.62
C PRO A 54 -17.49 3.36 -13.76
N ASP A 55 -18.74 3.84 -13.80
CA ASP A 55 -19.06 5.02 -14.59
C ASP A 55 -19.39 6.13 -13.61
N GLY A 56 -18.33 6.81 -13.16
CA GLY A 56 -18.39 8.04 -12.38
C GLY A 56 -18.96 9.23 -13.17
N ARG A 57 -19.95 8.99 -14.03
CA ARG A 57 -20.74 10.04 -14.65
C ARG A 57 -21.84 10.45 -13.68
N LEU A 58 -21.59 11.54 -12.99
CA LEU A 58 -22.66 12.38 -12.46
C LEU A 58 -23.50 12.85 -13.67
N VAL A 59 -24.59 12.15 -13.95
CA VAL A 59 -25.56 12.61 -14.94
C VAL A 59 -26.22 13.86 -14.35
N LYS A 60 -26.07 14.97 -15.08
CA LYS A 60 -26.49 16.31 -14.70
C LYS A 60 -28.02 16.44 -14.58
#